data_AF-A0A9D4PCH3-F1
#
_entry.id   AF-A0A9D4PCH3-F1
#
_cell.length_a   1.000
_cell.length_b   1.000
_cell.length_c   1.000
_cell.angle_alpha   90.00
_cell.angle_beta   90.00
_cell.angle_gamma   90.00
#
_symmetry.space_group_name_H-M   'P 1'
#
loop_
_entity.id
_entity.type
_entity.pdbx_description
1 polymer ?
#
loop_
_entity_poly.entity_id
_entity_poly.type
_entity_poly.pdbx_seq_one_letter_code
_entity_poly.pdbx_strand_id
1 'polypeptide(L)' 'MAVRAPLRVVGDFNAKHADWGYAIEDAKARKLRNLMSIEGLTLLKDADYPTRIGNSVSRDAYPDLTMTLKHGIQNG' A
#
# COMPACT_ATOMS: atom_id res chain seq x y z
N MET A 1 28.58 9.79 5.87
CA MET A 1 27.16 10.06 5.53
C MET A 1 26.65 8.86 4.75
N ALA A 2 25.66 8.12 5.25
CA ALA A 2 25.08 7.02 4.47
C ALA A 2 24.17 7.62 3.40
N VAL A 3 24.41 7.29 2.13
CA VAL A 3 23.51 7.65 1.03
C VAL A 3 22.21 6.88 1.24
N ARG A 4 21.13 7.59 1.57
CA ARG A 4 19.79 6.99 1.63
C ARG A 4 19.29 6.81 0.20
N ALA A 5 19.29 5.58 -0.27
CA ALA A 5 18.76 5.22 -1.59
C ALA A 5 17.23 5.29 -1.61
N PRO A 6 16.60 5.51 -2.77
CA PRO A 6 15.17 5.36 -2.94
C PRO A 6 14.70 3.97 -2.49
N LEU A 7 13.67 3.91 -1.64
CA LEU A 7 13.08 2.65 -1.19
C LEU A 7 11.75 2.41 -1.91
N ARG A 8 11.60 1.20 -2.44
CA ARG A 8 10.33 0.69 -2.97
C ARG A 8 10.04 -0.68 -2.35
N VAL A 9 8.87 -0.82 -1.76
CA VAL A 9 8.38 -2.07 -1.18
C VAL A 9 7.22 -2.55 -2.04
N VAL A 10 7.29 -3.78 -2.52
CA VAL A 10 6.29 -4.38 -3.41
C VAL A 10 6.04 -5.82 -2.97
N GLY A 11 4.79 -6.24 -2.94
CA GLY A 11 4.44 -7.65 -2.70
C GLY A 11 2.96 -7.85 -2.39
N ASP A 12 2.61 -9.12 -2.18
CA ASP A 12 1.29 -9.53 -1.69
C ASP A 12 1.24 -9.36 -0.17
N PHE A 13 0.47 -8.38 0.28
CA PHE A 13 0.27 -8.12 1.69
C PHE A 13 -0.94 -8.87 2.25
N ASN A 14 -1.89 -9.30 1.40
CA ASN A 14 -3.13 -9.97 1.79
C ASN A 14 -3.73 -9.39 3.10
N ALA A 15 -3.84 -8.06 3.14
CA ALA A 15 -4.32 -7.29 4.27
C ALA A 15 -5.50 -6.45 3.78
N LYS A 16 -6.63 -6.43 4.49
CA LYS A 16 -7.83 -5.75 4.02
C LYS A 16 -7.93 -4.34 4.57
N HIS A 17 -7.83 -3.30 3.74
CA HIS A 17 -8.02 -1.89 4.13
C HIS A 17 -8.76 -1.09 3.05
N ALA A 18 -9.48 -0.05 3.47
CA ALA A 18 -10.23 0.85 2.57
C ALA A 18 -9.31 1.63 1.60
N ASP A 19 -8.16 2.11 2.08
CA ASP A 19 -7.15 2.82 1.27
C ASP A 19 -6.73 2.07 -0.01
N TRP A 20 -6.83 0.74 -0.02
CA TRP A 20 -6.55 -0.12 -1.17
C TRP A 20 -7.74 -1.05 -1.50
N GLY A 21 -8.96 -0.56 -1.34
CA GLY A 21 -10.14 -1.10 -2.03
C GLY A 21 -10.94 -2.17 -1.30
N TYR A 22 -10.64 -2.48 -0.04
CA TYR A 22 -11.48 -3.38 0.76
C TYR A 22 -12.56 -2.61 1.52
N ALA A 23 -13.79 -3.16 1.55
CA ALA A 23 -14.88 -2.57 2.32
C ALA A 23 -14.74 -2.75 3.85
N ILE A 24 -13.90 -3.70 4.27
CA ILE A 24 -13.67 -4.03 5.68
C ILE A 24 -12.19 -3.93 6.00
N GLU A 25 -11.88 -3.59 7.25
CA GLU A 25 -10.51 -3.47 7.74
C GLU A 25 -10.14 -4.60 8.71
N ASP A 26 -9.07 -5.34 8.43
CA ASP A 26 -8.54 -6.36 9.33
C ASP A 26 -7.37 -5.85 10.21
N ALA A 27 -6.97 -6.66 11.20
CA ALA A 27 -5.91 -6.27 12.13
C ALA A 27 -4.52 -6.15 11.46
N LYS A 28 -4.28 -6.91 10.39
CA LYS A 28 -3.03 -6.88 9.63
C LYS A 28 -2.91 -5.57 8.86
N ALA A 29 -4.01 -5.14 8.26
CA ALA A 29 -4.16 -3.86 7.58
C ALA A 29 -4.00 -2.67 8.52
N ARG A 30 -4.62 -2.69 9.71
CA ARG A 30 -4.41 -1.65 10.74
C ARG A 30 -2.93 -1.48 11.07
N LYS A 31 -2.25 -2.60 11.35
CA LYS A 31 -0.83 -2.60 11.69
C LYS A 31 0.02 -2.09 10.51
N LEU A 32 -0.27 -2.58 9.31
CA LEU A 32 0.44 -2.18 8.10
C LEU A 32 0.27 -0.68 7.85
N ARG A 33 -0.97 -0.16 7.89
CA ARG A 33 -1.28 1.26 7.69
C ARG A 33 -0.61 2.17 8.70
N ASN A 34 -0.56 1.74 9.96
CA ASN A 34 0.16 2.46 11.01
C ASN A 34 1.67 2.49 10.72
N LEU A 35 2.28 1.35 10.35
CA LEU A 35 3.68 1.31 9.94
C LEU A 35 3.96 2.19 8.72
N MET A 36 3.08 2.19 7.71
CA MET A 36 3.23 3.11 6.57
C MET A 36 3.27 4.57 7.04
N SER A 37 2.42 4.93 8.00
CA SER A 37 2.34 6.28 8.55
C SER A 37 3.57 6.67 9.36
N ILE A 38 4.05 5.76 10.23
CA ILE A 38 5.23 5.97 11.08
C ILE A 38 6.48 6.13 10.23
N GLU A 39 6.62 5.28 9.20
CA GLU A 39 7.81 5.24 8.33
C GLU A 39 7.73 6.25 7.18
N GLY A 40 6.64 7.03 7.06
CA GLY A 40 6.46 8.01 5.99
C GLY A 40 6.33 7.39 4.59
N LEU A 41 5.87 6.14 4.50
CA LEU A 41 5.71 5.43 3.24
C LEU A 41 4.44 5.90 2.52
N THR A 42 4.58 6.18 1.22
CA THR A 42 3.47 6.54 0.34
C THR A 42 3.00 5.31 -0.42
N LEU A 43 1.72 4.99 -0.31
CA LEU A 43 1.08 3.96 -1.12
C LEU A 43 0.94 4.43 -2.57
N LEU A 44 1.45 3.63 -3.51
CA LEU A 44 1.24 3.82 -4.94
C LEU A 44 0.12 2.87 -5.37
N LYS A 45 -1.02 3.43 -5.75
CA LYS A 45 -2.16 2.67 -6.26
C LYS A 45 -2.49 3.12 -7.67
N ASP A 46 -2.74 2.16 -8.55
CA ASP A 46 -3.47 2.40 -9.79
C ASP A 46 -4.95 2.08 -9.50
N ALA A 47 -5.82 3.08 -9.57
CA ALA A 47 -7.22 2.94 -9.17
C ALA A 47 -8.06 2.18 -10.21
N ASP A 48 -7.52 1.99 -11.42
CA ASP A 48 -8.28 1.49 -12.57
C ASP A 48 -8.13 -0.02 -12.79
N TYR A 49 -7.20 -0.69 -12.09
CA TYR A 49 -6.85 -2.10 -12.32
C TYR A 49 -6.73 -2.90 -11.02
N PRO A 50 -7.81 -3.54 -10.53
CA PRO A 50 -7.73 -4.47 -9.40
C PRO A 50 -6.78 -5.63 -9.71
N THR A 51 -5.80 -5.88 -8.82
CA THR A 51 -4.82 -6.97 -9.03
C THR A 51 -5.42 -8.35 -8.81
N ARG A 52 -6.58 -8.42 -8.14
CA ARG A 52 -7.41 -9.62 -8.07
C ARG A 52 -8.84 -9.31 -8.51
N ILE A 53 -9.25 -9.92 -9.62
CA ILE A 53 -10.65 -9.98 -10.04
C ILE A 53 -11.36 -11.04 -9.20
N GLY A 54 -12.44 -10.61 -8.56
CA GLY A 54 -13.31 -11.42 -7.73
C GLY A 54 -14.14 -12.43 -8.52
N ASN A 55 -14.92 -13.22 -7.80
CA ASN A 55 -15.95 -14.10 -8.36
C ASN A 55 -17.28 -13.85 -7.64
N SER A 56 -18.32 -14.64 -7.91
CA SER A 56 -19.64 -14.51 -7.26
C SER A 56 -19.63 -14.61 -5.72
N VAL A 57 -18.48 -14.94 -5.11
CA VAL A 57 -18.29 -15.05 -3.66
C VAL A 57 -17.30 -14.01 -3.10
N SER A 58 -16.32 -13.56 -3.88
CA SER A 58 -15.28 -12.62 -3.44
C SER A 58 -15.30 -11.35 -4.28
N ARG A 59 -15.29 -10.15 -3.67
CA ARG A 59 -15.16 -8.88 -4.40
C ARG A 59 -13.77 -8.70 -5.01
N ASP A 60 -13.70 -7.88 -6.06
CA ASP A 60 -12.45 -7.33 -6.58
C ASP A 60 -11.69 -6.63 -5.45
N ALA A 61 -10.38 -6.87 -5.39
CA ALA A 61 -9.54 -6.30 -4.34
C ALA A 61 -8.08 -6.17 -4.76
N TYR A 62 -7.32 -5.40 -3.99
CA TYR A 62 -5.89 -5.13 -4.21
C TYR A 62 -5.07 -5.72 -3.05
N PRO A 63 -4.84 -7.06 -3.03
CA PRO A 63 -3.95 -7.67 -2.04
C PRO A 63 -2.47 -7.27 -2.25
N ASP A 64 -2.11 -6.97 -3.49
CA ASP A 64 -0.77 -6.52 -3.86
C ASP A 64 -0.64 -5.01 -3.68
N LEU A 65 0.36 -4.59 -2.91
CA LEU A 65 0.61 -3.18 -2.64
C LEU A 65 2.00 -2.79 -3.12
N THR A 66 2.09 -1.57 -3.67
CA THR A 66 3.35 -0.91 -3.97
C THR A 66 3.48 0.31 -3.08
N MET A 67 4.60 0.47 -2.40
CA MET A 67 4.86 1.61 -1.52
C MET A 67 6.23 2.20 -1.82
N THR A 68 6.39 3.51 -1.63
CA THR A 68 7.66 4.19 -1.79
C THR A 68 7.95 5.13 -0.64
N LEU A 69 9.22 5.21 -0.25
CA LEU A 69 9.73 6.33 0.52
C LEU A 69 10.30 7.35 -0.47
N LYS A 70 9.54 8.40 -0.78
CA LYS A 70 10.08 9.54 -1.53
C LYS A 70 10.78 10.46 -0.55
N HIS A 71 12.07 10.72 -0.79
CA HIS A 71 12.72 11.88 -0.20
C HIS A 71 11.97 13.12 -0.71
N GLY A 72 11.43 13.93 0.21
CA GLY A 72 10.86 15.22 -0.17
C GLY A 72 11.96 16.03 -0.83
N ILE A 73 11.87 16.25 -2.15
CA ILE A 73 12.64 17.34 -2.76
C ILE A 73 11.98 18.60 -2.22
N GLN A 74 12.59 19.20 -1.20
CA GLN A 74 12.33 20.60 -0.87
C GLN A 74 12.86 21.40 -2.06
N ASN A 75 11.99 21.72 -3.01
CA ASN A 75 12.25 22.80 -3.95
C ASN A 75 12.19 24.09 -3.12
N GLY A 76 13.32 24.81 -3.09
CA GLY A 76 13.43 26.13 -2.49
C GLY A 76 12.61 27.19 -3.19
#